data_AF-I3MSU7-F1
#
_entry.id   AF-I3MSU7-F1
#
_cell.length_a   1.000
_cell.length_b   1.000
_cell.length_c   1.000
_cell.angle_alpha   90.00
_cell.angle_beta   90.00
_cell.angle_gamma   90.00
#
_symmetry.space_group_name_H-M   'P 1'
#
loop_
_entity.id
_entity.type
_entity.pdbx_description
1 polymer ?
#
loop_
_entity_poly.entity_id
_entity_poly.type
_entity_poly.pdbx_seq_one_letter_code
_entity_poly.pdbx_strand_id
1 'polypeptide(L)' 'MCLENGAEASPIVSEKQAKQLLRSRRQDRPSKPGFPDEPMREYMHHLLALEHRAEEQFLEHWLNPHCKPHCDRNRVHPV' A
#
# COMPACT_ATOMS: atom_id res chain seq x y z
N MET A 1 -28.13 30.70 18.68
CA MET A 1 -28.44 29.72 19.74
C MET A 1 -27.31 28.71 19.78
N CYS A 2 -26.38 28.85 20.72
CA CYS A 2 -25.36 27.84 20.99
C CYS A 2 -25.92 26.94 22.09
N LEU A 3 -26.11 25.65 21.82
CA LEU A 3 -26.53 24.70 22.83
C LEU A 3 -25.34 24.47 23.77
N GLU A 4 -25.47 24.97 24.99
CA GLU A 4 -24.63 24.57 26.11
C GLU A 4 -24.89 23.08 26.40
N ASN A 5 -23.94 22.21 26.06
CA ASN A 5 -23.80 20.93 26.73
C ASN A 5 -22.67 21.10 27.75
N GLY A 6 -23.04 21.63 28.91
CA GLY A 6 -22.16 21.66 30.07
C GLY A 6 -21.79 20.24 30.47
N ALA A 7 -20.51 19.93 30.40
CA ALA A 7 -19.80 18.96 31.23
C ALA A 7 -20.62 17.75 31.74
N GLU A 8 -20.89 16.77 30.88
CA GLU A 8 -21.06 15.40 31.35
C GLU A 8 -19.72 14.68 31.18
N ALA A 9 -18.89 14.77 32.21
CA ALA A 9 -17.56 14.16 32.22
C ALA A 9 -17.67 12.68 31.84
N SER A 10 -16.75 12.19 31.00
CA SER A 10 -16.62 10.75 30.72
C SER A 10 -16.69 9.98 32.04
N PRO A 11 -17.56 8.96 32.17
CA PRO A 11 -17.77 8.29 33.43
C PRO A 11 -16.43 7.77 33.95
N ILE A 12 -16.13 8.09 35.22
CA ILE A 12 -14.93 7.58 35.89
C ILE A 12 -15.15 6.08 36.11
N VAL A 13 -14.61 5.29 35.19
CA VAL A 13 -14.69 3.82 35.22
C VAL A 13 -13.43 3.25 35.85
N SER A 14 -13.59 2.12 36.55
CA SER A 14 -12.43 1.37 37.01
C SER A 14 -11.57 0.89 35.83
N GLU A 15 -10.27 0.71 36.06
CA GLU A 15 -9.35 0.19 35.04
C GLU A 15 -9.86 -1.12 34.42
N LYS A 16 -10.47 -1.99 35.23
CA LYS A 16 -11.06 -3.26 34.78
C LYS A 16 -12.22 -3.03 33.81
N GLN A 17 -13.12 -2.10 34.13
CA GLN A 17 -14.26 -1.76 33.28
C GLN A 17 -13.80 -1.06 32.00
N ALA A 18 -12.82 -0.15 32.08
CA ALA A 18 -12.22 0.48 30.90
C ALA A 18 -11.63 -0.57 29.95
N LYS A 19 -10.85 -1.52 30.48
CA LYS A 19 -10.29 -2.64 29.70
C LYS A 19 -11.39 -3.50 29.06
N GLN A 20 -12.48 -3.76 29.76
CA GLN A 20 -13.61 -4.53 29.23
C GLN A 20 -14.32 -3.79 28.08
N LEU A 21 -14.57 -2.50 28.23
CA LEU A 21 -15.14 -1.65 27.19
C LEU A 21 -14.25 -1.56 25.93
N LEU A 22 -12.93 -1.49 26.12
CA LEU A 22 -11.98 -1.50 25.00
C LEU A 22 -11.96 -2.85 24.28
N ARG A 23 -12.13 -3.97 25.00
CA ARG A 23 -12.21 -5.31 24.39
C ARG A 23 -13.50 -5.49 23.59
N SER A 24 -14.66 -5.09 24.13
CA SER A 24 -15.94 -5.20 23.40
C SER A 24 -15.92 -4.37 22.12
N ARG A 25 -15.42 -3.12 22.17
CA ARG A 25 -15.29 -2.27 20.97
C ARG A 25 -14.41 -2.85 19.87
N ARG A 26 -13.37 -3.62 20.22
CA ARG A 26 -12.49 -4.29 19.23
C ARG A 26 -13.19 -5.47 18.56
N GLN A 27 -14.10 -6.15 19.26
CA GLN A 27 -14.87 -7.28 18.75
C GLN A 27 -16.07 -6.85 17.91
N ASP A 28 -16.65 -5.69 18.20
CA ASP A 28 -17.74 -5.08 17.43
C ASP A 28 -17.26 -4.51 16.08
N ARG A 29 -15.94 -4.25 15.94
CA ARG A 29 -15.37 -3.95 14.64
C ARG A 29 -15.51 -5.21 13.79
N PRO A 30 -16.28 -5.20 12.68
CA PRO A 30 -16.34 -6.35 11.81
C PRO A 30 -14.90 -6.69 11.40
N SER A 31 -14.44 -7.87 11.80
CA SER A 31 -13.22 -8.45 11.24
C SER A 31 -13.50 -8.52 9.75
N LYS A 32 -12.89 -7.62 8.96
CA LYS A 32 -13.13 -7.57 7.51
C LYS A 32 -12.96 -9.00 7.00
N PRO A 33 -13.97 -9.59 6.36
CA PRO A 33 -13.77 -10.82 5.60
C PRO A 33 -12.70 -10.50 4.56
N GLY A 34 -11.53 -11.14 4.68
CA GLY A 34 -10.33 -10.80 3.92
C GLY A 34 -9.10 -10.75 4.83
N PHE A 35 -7.99 -11.34 4.37
CA PHE A 35 -6.72 -11.30 5.09
C PHE A 35 -6.33 -9.82 5.33
N PRO A 36 -5.71 -9.46 6.47
CA PRO A 36 -5.25 -8.09 6.71
C PRO A 36 -4.34 -7.55 5.59
N ASP A 37 -3.73 -8.45 4.81
CA ASP A 37 -2.82 -8.16 3.70
C ASP A 37 -3.48 -8.11 2.32
N GLU A 38 -4.79 -8.38 2.17
CA GLU A 38 -5.46 -8.31 0.86
C GLU A 38 -5.24 -7.00 0.08
N PRO A 39 -5.38 -5.80 0.69
CA PRO A 39 -5.07 -4.56 -0.04
C PRO A 39 -3.60 -4.44 -0.44
N MET A 40 -2.68 -5.00 0.37
CA MET A 40 -1.26 -5.04 0.03
C MET A 40 -0.97 -6.04 -1.08
N ARG A 41 -1.68 -7.17 -1.12
CA ARG A 41 -1.52 -8.22 -2.11
C ARG A 41 -1.97 -7.76 -3.50
N GLU A 42 -3.14 -7.13 -3.60
CA GLU A 42 -3.63 -6.58 -4.88
C GLU A 42 -2.71 -5.48 -5.42
N TYR A 43 -2.26 -4.58 -4.53
CA TYR A 43 -1.31 -3.54 -4.89
C TYR A 43 0.02 -4.12 -5.38
N MET A 44 0.55 -5.14 -4.71
CA MET A 44 1.77 -5.83 -5.13
C MET A 44 1.62 -6.49 -6.49
N HIS A 45 0.51 -7.16 -6.77
CA HIS A 45 0.23 -7.72 -8.10
C HIS A 45 0.16 -6.64 -9.18
N HIS A 46 -0.44 -5.48 -8.88
CA HIS A 46 -0.46 -4.34 -9.79
C HIS A 46 0.94 -3.82 -10.10
N LEU A 47 1.81 -3.66 -9.09
CA LEU A 47 3.19 -3.23 -9.27
C LEU A 47 3.99 -4.20 -10.15
N LEU A 48 3.87 -5.50 -9.92
CA LEU A 48 4.53 -6.53 -10.75
C LEU A 48 4.10 -6.44 -12.22
N ALA A 49 2.82 -6.19 -12.49
CA ALA A 49 2.33 -6.02 -13.85
C ALA A 49 2.82 -4.73 -14.54
N LEU A 50 3.21 -3.70 -13.76
CA LEU A 50 3.85 -2.50 -14.29
C LEU A 50 5.33 -2.74 -14.58
N GLU A 51 6.03 -3.43 -13.69
CA GLU A 51 7.44 -3.82 -13.87
C GLU A 51 7.61 -4.68 -15.13
N HIS A 52 6.77 -5.69 -15.31
CA HIS A 52 6.80 -6.54 -16.49
C HIS A 52 6.62 -5.74 -17.80
N ARG A 53 5.64 -4.82 -17.84
CA ARG A 53 5.42 -3.96 -19.02
C ARG A 53 6.60 -3.03 -19.27
N ALA A 54 7.25 -2.52 -18.23
CA ALA A 54 8.43 -1.69 -18.37
C ALA A 54 9.61 -2.47 -18.96
N GLU A 55 9.81 -3.72 -18.56
CA GLU A 55 10.83 -4.62 -19.12
C GLU A 55 10.57 -4.92 -20.60
N GLU A 56 9.32 -5.21 -20.97
CA GLU A 56 8.93 -5.44 -22.37
C GLU A 56 9.21 -4.20 -23.23
N GLN A 57 8.75 -3.03 -22.79
CA GLN A 57 8.99 -1.76 -23.50
C GLN A 57 10.48 -1.42 -23.60
N PHE A 58 11.24 -1.69 -22.54
CA PHE A 58 12.68 -1.48 -22.54
C PHE A 58 13.37 -2.39 -23.56
N LEU A 59 13.01 -3.67 -23.61
CA LEU A 59 13.57 -4.63 -24.55
C LEU A 59 13.19 -4.28 -26.00
N GLU A 60 11.92 -3.92 -26.25
CA GLU A 60 11.48 -3.44 -27.57
C GLU A 60 12.28 -2.22 -28.02
N HIS A 61 12.46 -1.24 -27.13
CA HIS A 61 13.26 -0.05 -27.41
C HIS A 61 14.75 -0.39 -27.64
N TRP A 62 15.28 -1.38 -26.91
CA TRP A 62 16.66 -1.83 -27.04
C TRP A 62 16.92 -2.54 -28.37
N LEU A 63 15.94 -3.31 -28.85
CA LEU A 63 16.02 -4.09 -30.09
C LEU A 63 15.53 -3.33 -31.33
N ASN A 64 14.92 -2.15 -31.16
CA ASN A 64 14.40 -1.36 -32.27
C ASN A 64 15.55 -0.73 -33.09
N PRO A 65 15.72 -1.10 -34.37
CA PRO A 65 16.79 -0.56 -35.22
C PRO A 65 16.61 0.91 -35.58
N HIS A 66 15.44 1.50 -35.32
CA HIS A 66 15.16 2.92 -35.52
C HIS A 66 15.55 3.79 -34.31
N CYS A 67 15.88 3.18 -33.17
CA CYS A 67 16.39 3.90 -32.02
C CYS A 67 17.88 4.24 -32.21
N LYS A 68 18.38 5.26 -31.48
CA LYS A 68 19.81 5.56 -31.49
C LYS A 68 20.58 4.32 -31.00
N PRO A 69 21.72 3.98 -31.62
CA PRO A 69 22.50 2.84 -31.17
C PRO A 69 22.87 3.03 -29.71
N HIS A 70 22.43 2.10 -28.88
CA HIS A 70 22.80 2.07 -27.48
C HIS A 70 24.31 1.86 -27.37
N CYS A 71 24.94 2.47 -26.36
CA CYS A 71 26.36 2.27 -26.11
C CYS A 71 26.59 0.79 -25.76
N ASP A 72 27.01 0.01 -26.76
CA ASP A 72 27.47 -1.35 -26.53
C ASP A 72 28.78 -1.28 -25.76
N ARG A 73 28.71 -1.58 -24.46
CA ARG A 73 29.88 -1.58 -23.56
C ARG A 73 30.92 -2.62 -23.98
N ASN A 74 30.56 -3.58 -24.83
CA ASN A 74 31.48 -4.59 -25.37
C ASN A 74 32.12 -4.15 -26.70
N ARG A 75 31.64 -3.05 -27.31
CA ARG A 75 32.16 -2.53 -28.58
C ARG A 75 33.36 -1.63 -28.30
N VAL A 76 34.51 -2.27 -28.11
CA VAL A 76 35.79 -1.57 -28.03
C VAL A 76 36.21 -1.19 -29.45
N HIS A 77 36.55 0.09 -29.68
CA HIS A 77 37.14 0.50 -30.95
C HIS A 77 38.50 -0.21 -31.10
N PRO A 78 38.74 -0.96 -32.20
CA PRO A 78 40.07 -1.49 -32.46
C PRO A 78 41.03 -0.31 -32.67
N VAL A 79 42.18 -0.39 -32.01
CA VAL A 79 43.30 0.56 -32.14
C VAL A 79 44.09 0.21 -33.41
#